data_AF-A0A329R5B5-F1
#
_entry.id   AF-A0A329R5B5-F1
#
_cell.length_a   1.000
_cell.length_b   1.000
_cell.length_c   1.000
_cell.angle_alpha   90.00
_cell.angle_beta   90.00
_cell.angle_gamma   90.00
#
_symmetry.space_group_name_H-M   'P 1'
#
loop_
_entity.id
_entity.type
_entity.pdbx_description
1 polymer ?
#
loop_
_entity_poly.entity_id
_entity_poly.type
_entity_poly.pdbx_seq_one_letter_code
_entity_poly.pdbx_strand_id
1 'polypeptide(L)'
;EHYLAVFACYEVNGKVKTPLLCMAPLLNEPDDDLSAVAHMEFLANMLPRDFGKQLQQCVFIVGDNCSVNRRLATLVNGPLVGCASHRLNLAVQQQLEDHEDNLAEVQALMIKLRTLTQSAKLRYAFLYFAALYAIF
;
A
#
# COMPACT_ATOMS: atom_id res chain seq x y z
N GLU A 1 -5.50 11.35 -3.56
CA GLU A 1 -4.59 11.22 -4.71
C GLU A 1 -4.01 9.82 -4.69
N HIS A 2 -3.98 9.15 -5.85
CA HIS A 2 -3.38 7.83 -5.98
C HIS A 2 -1.99 7.99 -6.58
N TYR A 3 -1.03 7.29 -5.99
CA TYR A 3 0.33 7.25 -6.47
C TYR A 3 0.66 5.83 -6.88
N LEU A 4 1.37 5.69 -8.01
CA LEU A 4 2.05 4.47 -8.35
C LEU A 4 3.52 4.62 -7.99
N ALA A 5 3.99 3.73 -7.13
CA ALA A 5 5.40 3.53 -6.87
C ALA A 5 5.85 2.22 -7.51
N VAL A 6 6.87 2.29 -8.36
CA VAL A 6 7.41 1.12 -9.07
C VAL A 6 8.78 0.81 -8.51
N PHE A 7 8.95 -0.40 -8.00
CA PHE A 7 10.24 -0.92 -7.58
C PHE A 7 10.69 -2.00 -8.56
N ALA A 8 11.99 -2.04 -8.87
CA ALA A 8 12.59 -3.23 -9.48
C ALA A 8 12.99 -4.21 -8.38
N CYS A 9 12.99 -5.50 -8.67
CA CYS A 9 13.61 -6.51 -7.82
C CYS A 9 14.49 -7.40 -8.70
N TYR A 10 15.80 -7.40 -8.45
CA TYR A 10 16.76 -8.18 -9.23
C TYR A 10 17.99 -8.52 -8.39
N GLU A 11 18.75 -9.53 -8.83
CA GLU A 11 19.97 -9.96 -8.15
C GLU A 11 21.22 -9.50 -8.89
N VAL A 12 22.24 -9.06 -8.14
CA VAL A 12 23.59 -8.81 -8.66
C VAL A 12 24.59 -9.43 -7.69
N ASN A 13 25.40 -10.39 -8.16
CA ASN A 13 26.43 -11.08 -7.36
C ASN A 13 25.86 -11.72 -6.07
N GLY A 14 24.73 -12.44 -6.15
CA GLY A 14 24.11 -13.07 -4.97
C GLY A 14 23.38 -12.12 -4.03
N LYS A 15 23.34 -10.81 -4.34
CA LYS A 15 22.65 -9.80 -3.52
C LYS A 15 21.42 -9.27 -4.23
N VAL A 16 20.26 -9.43 -3.59
CA VAL A 16 19.00 -8.83 -4.03
C VAL A 16 19.07 -7.31 -3.91
N LYS A 17 18.63 -6.62 -4.95
CA LYS A 17 18.48 -5.16 -5.03
C LYS A 17 17.02 -4.82 -5.31
N THR A 18 16.51 -3.85 -4.55
CA THR A 18 15.12 -3.38 -4.68
C THR A 18 15.02 -1.85 -4.79
N PRO A 19 15.56 -1.23 -5.84
CA PRO A 19 15.51 0.23 -5.99
C PRO A 19 14.10 0.70 -6.37
N LEU A 20 13.72 1.87 -5.85
CA LEU A 20 12.58 2.63 -6.38
C LEU A 20 12.97 3.17 -7.76
N LEU A 21 12.20 2.81 -8.79
CA LEU A 21 12.40 3.31 -10.16
C LEU A 21 11.68 4.62 -10.38
N CYS A 22 10.42 4.71 -9.95
CA CYS A 22 9.62 5.92 -10.07
C CYS A 22 8.51 5.97 -9.02
N MET A 23 8.08 7.18 -8.70
CA MET A 23 6.84 7.45 -7.98
C MET A 23 6.13 8.57 -8.72
N ALA A 24 4.93 8.31 -9.23
CA ALA A 24 4.17 9.27 -10.00
C ALA A 24 2.72 9.32 -9.51
N PRO A 25 2.11 10.52 -9.43
CA PRO A 25 0.67 10.62 -9.28
C PRO A 25 0.03 10.07 -10.56
N LEU A 26 -0.96 9.21 -10.41
CA LEU A 26 -1.76 8.74 -11.55
C LEU A 26 -3.15 9.36 -11.46
N LEU A 27 -3.62 9.85 -12.61
CA LEU A 27 -5.00 10.27 -12.77
C LEU A 27 -5.85 9.02 -12.63
N ASN A 28 -6.70 8.99 -11.60
CA ASN A 28 -7.73 7.96 -11.50
C ASN A 28 -8.76 8.22 -12.60
N GLU A 29 -8.68 7.45 -13.67
CA GLU A 29 -9.84 7.23 -14.52
C GLU A 29 -10.85 6.38 -13.71
N PRO A 30 -12.15 6.70 -13.73
CA PRO A 30 -13.17 5.95 -13.00
C PRO A 30 -13.35 4.50 -13.48
N ASP A 31 -12.69 4.12 -14.58
CA ASP A 31 -12.68 2.78 -15.14
C ASP A 31 -11.37 2.04 -14.78
N ASP A 32 -11.52 0.94 -14.04
CA ASP A 32 -10.42 0.05 -13.64
C ASP A 32 -9.63 -0.46 -14.86
N ASP A 33 -10.28 -0.67 -16.01
CA ASP A 33 -9.60 -1.12 -17.23
C ASP A 33 -8.70 -0.02 -17.81
N LEU A 34 -9.19 1.23 -17.85
CA LEU A 34 -8.40 2.37 -18.31
C LEU A 34 -7.20 2.61 -17.40
N SER A 35 -7.37 2.46 -16.08
CA SER A 35 -6.26 2.58 -15.15
C SER A 35 -5.18 1.51 -15.39
N ALA A 36 -5.55 0.24 -15.55
CA ALA A 36 -4.56 -0.82 -15.78
C ALA A 36 -3.79 -0.65 -17.10
N VAL A 37 -4.48 -0.23 -18.16
CA VAL A 37 -3.85 0.09 -19.46
C VAL A 37 -2.90 1.29 -19.32
N ALA A 38 -3.33 2.37 -18.66
CA ALA A 38 -2.49 3.54 -18.42
C ALA A 38 -1.23 3.20 -17.61
N HIS A 39 -1.36 2.34 -16.59
CA HIS A 39 -0.21 1.83 -15.84
C HIS A 39 0.75 1.02 -16.72
N MET A 40 0.21 0.13 -17.57
CA MET A 40 1.01 -0.67 -18.51
C MET A 40 1.76 0.23 -19.51
N GLU A 41 1.08 1.18 -20.14
CA GLU A 41 1.68 2.12 -21.09
C GLU A 41 2.74 2.99 -20.43
N PHE A 42 2.48 3.47 -19.22
CA PHE A 42 3.46 4.20 -18.44
C PHE A 42 4.73 3.37 -18.21
N LEU A 43 4.59 2.12 -17.77
CA LEU A 43 5.72 1.20 -17.55
C LEU A 43 6.46 0.87 -18.86
N ALA A 44 5.72 0.59 -19.93
CA ALA A 44 6.27 0.26 -21.25
C ALA A 44 7.04 1.44 -21.88
N ASN A 45 6.70 2.68 -21.53
CA ASN A 45 7.46 3.85 -21.96
C ASN A 45 8.62 4.18 -21.01
N MET A 46 8.43 4.02 -19.70
CA MET A 46 9.39 4.39 -18.67
C MET A 46 10.60 3.45 -18.62
N LEU A 47 10.37 2.13 -18.62
CA LEU A 47 11.44 1.15 -18.51
C LEU A 47 12.46 1.24 -19.66
N PRO A 48 12.07 1.39 -20.94
CA PRO A 48 13.05 1.49 -22.02
C PRO A 48 13.77 2.83 -22.01
N ARG A 49 13.02 3.93 -21.80
CA ARG A 49 13.56 5.29 -21.82
C ARG A 49 14.58 5.54 -20.72
N ASP A 50 14.27 5.11 -19.49
CA ASP A 50 15.04 5.49 -18.30
C ASP A 50 16.02 4.39 -17.87
N PHE A 51 15.76 3.13 -18.22
CA PHE A 51 16.53 1.97 -17.74
C PHE A 51 17.00 1.01 -18.85
N GLY A 52 16.62 1.24 -20.11
CA GLY A 52 16.97 0.35 -21.22
C GLY A 52 16.39 -1.06 -21.07
N LYS A 53 15.27 -1.21 -20.36
CA LYS A 53 14.58 -2.50 -20.14
C LYS A 53 13.21 -2.50 -20.79
N GLN A 54 12.85 -3.63 -21.38
CA GLN A 54 11.50 -3.83 -21.90
C GLN A 54 10.60 -4.39 -20.80
N LEU A 55 9.32 -3.99 -20.79
CA LEU A 55 8.34 -4.49 -19.84
C LEU A 55 8.19 -6.02 -19.90
N GLN A 56 8.37 -6.62 -21.09
CA GLN A 56 8.35 -8.07 -21.29
C GLN A 56 9.53 -8.80 -20.61
N GLN A 57 10.56 -8.08 -20.15
CA GLN A 57 11.65 -8.66 -19.36
C GLN A 57 11.29 -8.80 -17.88
N CYS A 58 10.16 -8.25 -17.44
CA CYS A 58 9.64 -8.44 -16.09
C CYS A 58 9.07 -9.86 -15.94
N VAL A 59 9.63 -10.63 -15.02
CA VAL A 59 9.25 -12.04 -14.80
C VAL A 59 8.01 -12.23 -13.92
N PHE A 60 7.69 -11.25 -13.07
CA PHE A 60 6.51 -11.24 -12.23
C PHE A 60 6.19 -9.81 -11.78
N ILE A 61 4.96 -9.59 -11.37
CA ILE A 61 4.53 -8.36 -10.69
C ILE A 61 4.26 -8.70 -9.22
N VAL A 62 4.69 -7.83 -8.30
CA VAL A 62 4.32 -7.92 -6.89
C VAL A 62 3.36 -6.79 -6.58
N GLY A 63 2.19 -7.14 -6.05
CA GLY A 63 1.15 -6.16 -5.73
C GLY A 63 0.08 -6.77 -4.85
N ASP A 64 -0.80 -5.92 -4.33
CA ASP A 64 -2.04 -6.42 -3.74
C ASP A 64 -2.92 -7.05 -4.84
N ASN A 65 -3.91 -7.83 -4.42
CA ASN A 65 -4.80 -8.52 -5.34
C ASN A 65 -5.91 -7.59 -5.88
N CYS A 66 -5.69 -6.29 -6.00
CA CYS A 66 -6.71 -5.36 -6.49
C CYS A 66 -7.01 -5.58 -7.99
N SER A 67 -8.17 -5.12 -8.46
CA SER A 67 -8.61 -5.25 -9.86
C SER A 67 -7.57 -4.74 -10.86
N VAL A 68 -7.03 -3.56 -10.61
CA VAL A 68 -6.00 -2.92 -11.46
C VAL A 68 -4.73 -3.77 -11.56
N ASN A 69 -4.21 -4.27 -10.43
CA ASN A 69 -2.99 -5.09 -10.42
C ASN A 69 -3.20 -6.47 -11.06
N ARG A 70 -4.38 -7.10 -10.86
CA ARG A 70 -4.74 -8.35 -11.57
C ARG A 70 -4.84 -8.13 -13.07
N ARG A 71 -5.46 -7.02 -13.49
CA ARG A 71 -5.61 -6.67 -14.90
C ARG A 71 -4.26 -6.36 -15.53
N LEU A 72 -3.41 -5.57 -14.85
CA LEU A 72 -2.06 -5.27 -15.29
C LEU A 72 -1.23 -6.55 -15.49
N ALA A 73 -1.26 -7.50 -14.54
CA ALA A 73 -0.60 -8.79 -14.66
C ALA A 73 -1.07 -9.58 -15.90
N THR A 74 -2.38 -9.53 -16.19
CA THR A 74 -2.95 -10.13 -17.40
C THR A 74 -2.46 -9.44 -18.67
N LEU A 75 -2.41 -8.10 -18.68
CA LEU A 75 -1.94 -7.31 -19.83
C LEU A 75 -0.45 -7.54 -20.12
N VAL A 76 0.38 -7.66 -19.09
CA VAL A 76 1.82 -7.95 -19.26
C VAL A 76 2.13 -9.45 -19.44
N ASN A 77 1.10 -10.31 -19.39
CA ASN A 77 1.22 -11.76 -19.46
C ASN A 77 2.21 -12.34 -18.43
N GLY A 78 2.17 -11.85 -17.19
CA GLY A 78 3.08 -12.23 -16.11
C GLY A 78 2.34 -12.64 -14.83
N PRO A 79 2.93 -13.51 -13.99
CA PRO A 79 2.31 -13.90 -12.73
C PRO A 79 2.24 -12.72 -11.75
N LEU A 80 1.10 -12.60 -11.06
CA LEU A 80 0.93 -11.68 -9.92
C LEU A 80 1.24 -12.40 -8.61
N VAL A 81 2.31 -11.97 -7.95
CA VAL A 81 2.67 -12.42 -6.61
C VAL A 81 2.00 -11.49 -5.60
N GLY A 82 1.14 -12.06 -4.76
CA GLY A 82 0.40 -11.29 -3.76
C GLY A 82 1.31 -10.55 -2.78
N CYS A 83 0.87 -9.38 -2.33
CA CYS A 83 1.61 -8.57 -1.37
C CYS A 83 1.73 -9.25 0.00
N ALA A 84 2.93 -9.17 0.60
CA ALA A 84 3.19 -9.71 1.92
C ALA A 84 2.32 -9.07 3.01
N SER A 85 2.02 -7.77 2.88
CA SER A 85 1.14 -7.07 3.82
C SER A 85 -0.29 -7.61 3.79
N HIS A 86 -0.80 -7.99 2.61
CA HIS A 86 -2.12 -8.58 2.49
C HIS A 86 -2.17 -9.96 3.16
N ARG A 87 -1.14 -10.80 2.96
CA ARG A 87 -1.02 -12.09 3.67
C ARG A 87 -0.94 -11.91 5.18
N LEU A 88 -0.17 -10.92 5.64
CA LEU A 88 -0.08 -10.59 7.05
C LEU A 88 -1.43 -10.12 7.61
N ASN A 89 -2.14 -9.26 6.88
CA ASN A 89 -3.45 -8.77 7.29
C ASN A 89 -4.46 -9.92 7.43
N LEU A 90 -4.47 -10.88 6.48
CA LEU A 90 -5.30 -12.07 6.58
C LEU A 90 -4.94 -12.93 7.80
N ALA A 91 -3.65 -13.13 8.06
CA ALA A 91 -3.21 -13.86 9.25
C ALA A 91 -3.64 -13.15 10.55
N VAL A 92 -3.51 -11.83 10.61
CA VAL A 92 -3.95 -11.03 11.76
C VAL A 92 -5.47 -11.12 11.94
N GLN A 93 -6.24 -11.04 10.86
CA GLN A 93 -7.71 -11.19 10.92
C GLN A 93 -8.10 -12.56 11.48
N GLN A 94 -7.48 -13.64 11.01
CA GLN A 94 -7.72 -15.00 11.53
C GLN A 94 -7.34 -15.13 13.00
N GLN A 95 -6.23 -14.52 13.44
CA GLN A 95 -5.82 -14.56 14.85
C GLN A 95 -6.73 -13.76 15.78
N LEU A 96 -7.47 -12.79 15.26
CA LEU A 96 -8.33 -11.91 16.04
C LEU A 96 -9.83 -12.23 15.89
N GLU A 97 -10.17 -13.31 15.20
CA GLU A 97 -11.55 -13.72 14.94
C GLU A 97 -12.33 -13.91 16.25
N ASP A 98 -11.72 -14.55 17.25
CA ASP A 98 -12.30 -14.73 18.59
C ASP A 98 -12.45 -13.43 19.41
N HIS A 99 -11.94 -12.31 18.90
CA HIS A 99 -11.94 -11.01 19.58
C HIS A 99 -12.74 -9.94 18.82
N GLU A 100 -13.60 -10.35 17.88
CA GLU A 100 -14.37 -9.43 17.03
C GLU A 100 -15.18 -8.40 17.84
N ASP A 101 -15.84 -8.82 18.92
CA ASP A 101 -16.63 -7.92 19.79
C ASP A 101 -15.75 -6.84 20.44
N ASN A 102 -14.59 -7.24 20.98
CA ASN A 102 -13.64 -6.30 21.58
C ASN A 102 -13.09 -5.33 20.52
N LEU A 103 -12.82 -5.83 19.31
CA LEU A 103 -12.39 -5.00 18.20
C LEU A 103 -13.47 -4.00 17.77
N ALA A 104 -14.74 -4.40 17.78
CA ALA A 104 -15.85 -3.52 17.48
C ALA A 104 -15.99 -2.38 18.50
N GLU A 105 -15.83 -2.67 19.80
CA GLU A 105 -15.82 -1.64 20.85
C GLU A 105 -14.64 -0.67 20.69
N VAL A 106 -13.44 -1.19 20.44
CA VAL A 106 -12.25 -0.37 20.18
C VAL A 106 -12.45 0.48 18.93
N GLN A 107 -13.00 -0.08 17.86
CA GLN A 107 -13.30 0.65 16.63
C GLN A 107 -14.31 1.78 16.87
N ALA A 108 -15.39 1.51 17.60
CA ALA A 108 -16.40 2.51 17.94
C ALA A 108 -15.78 3.67 18.75
N LEU A 109 -14.92 3.33 19.72
CA LEU A 109 -14.17 4.32 20.49
C LEU A 109 -13.24 5.14 19.59
N MET A 110 -12.46 4.50 18.72
CA MET A 110 -11.53 5.15 17.80
C MET A 110 -12.26 6.10 16.84
N ILE A 111 -13.42 5.71 16.29
CA ILE A 111 -14.26 6.57 15.45
C ILE A 111 -14.72 7.81 16.23
N LYS A 112 -15.12 7.64 17.49
CA LYS A 112 -15.56 8.75 18.35
C LYS A 112 -14.41 9.70 18.67
N LEU A 113 -13.22 9.17 18.97
CA LEU A 113 -12.03 9.93 19.31
C LEU A 113 -11.39 10.65 18.10
N ARG A 114 -11.61 10.15 16.88
CA ARG A 114 -11.19 10.80 15.62
C ARG A 114 -11.83 12.18 15.42
N THR A 115 -12.99 12.43 16.01
CA THR A 115 -13.67 13.73 15.84
C THR A 115 -12.82 14.86 16.44
N LEU A 116 -12.71 15.99 15.72
CA LEU A 116 -11.84 17.11 16.11
C LEU A 116 -12.05 17.57 17.56
N THR A 117 -13.31 17.60 18.01
CA THR A 117 -13.69 17.99 19.37
C THR A 117 -13.18 17.01 20.43
N GLN A 118 -13.25 15.70 20.18
CA GLN A 118 -12.79 14.69 21.13
C GLN A 118 -11.28 14.51 21.08
N SER A 119 -10.68 14.58 19.90
CA SER A 119 -9.23 14.61 19.72
C SER A 119 -8.59 15.80 20.45
N ALA A 120 -9.19 17.00 20.36
CA ALA A 120 -8.72 18.18 21.09
C ALA A 120 -8.81 18.00 22.62
N LYS A 121 -9.92 17.45 23.12
CA LYS A 121 -10.07 17.13 24.56
C LYS A 121 -9.05 16.11 25.04
N LEU A 122 -8.79 15.08 24.25
CA LEU A 122 -7.79 14.06 24.56
C LEU A 122 -6.37 14.64 24.58
N ARG A 123 -6.02 15.50 23.62
CA ARG A 123 -4.74 16.23 23.61
C ARG A 123 -4.59 17.11 24.85
N TYR A 124 -5.65 17.80 25.24
CA TYR A 124 -5.65 18.64 26.44
C TYR A 124 -5.48 17.81 27.72
N ALA A 125 -6.16 16.66 27.81
CA ALA A 125 -6.00 15.72 28.91
C ALA A 125 -4.59 15.12 28.98
N PHE A 126 -4.01 14.74 27.84
CA PHE A 126 -2.62 14.24 27.77
C PHE A 126 -1.60 15.29 28.19
N LEU A 127 -1.80 16.56 27.79
CA LEU A 127 -0.94 17.67 28.22
C LEU A 127 -1.06 17.91 29.73
N TYR A 128 -2.27 17.82 30.29
CA TYR A 128 -2.49 17.94 31.73
C TYR A 128 -1.85 16.78 32.52
N PHE A 129 -1.99 15.55 32.05
CA PHE A 129 -1.37 14.38 32.69
C PHE A 129 0.16 14.41 32.56
N ALA A 130 0.70 14.73 31.39
CA ALA A 130 2.14 14.90 31.21
C ALA A 130 2.72 16.03 32.08
N ALA A 131 1.99 17.14 32.25
CA ALA A 131 2.38 18.22 33.14
C ALA A 131 2.33 17.80 34.63
N LEU A 132 1.35 17.01 35.06
CA LEU A 132 1.28 16.51 36.44
C LEU A 132 2.41 15.52 36.77
N TYR A 133 2.79 14.65 35.83
CA TYR A 133 3.87 13.67 36.02
C TYR A 133 5.28 14.29 35.89
N ALA A 134 5.43 15.49 35.32
CA ALA A 134 6.68 16.24 35.31
C ALA A 134 6.90 17.11 36.57
N ILE A 135 5.91 17.13 37.48
CA ILE A 135 5.93 17.90 38.74
C ILE A 135 6.19 16.97 39.96
N PHE A 136 6.41 15.66 39.75
CA PHE A 136 6.93 14.73 40.75
C PHE A 136 8.29 14.16 40.35
#